data_AF-A0A8C0WUB2-F1
#
_entry.id   AF-A0A8C0WUB2-F1
#
_cell.length_a   1.000
_cell.length_b   1.000
_cell.length_c   1.000
_cell.angle_alpha   90.00
_cell.angle_beta   90.00
_cell.angle_gamma   90.00
#
_symmetry.space_group_name_H-M   'P 1'
#
loop_
_entity.id
_entity.type
_entity.pdbx_description
1 polymer ?
#
loop_
_entity_poly.entity_id
_entity_poly.type
_entity_poly.pdbx_seq_one_letter_code
_entity_poly.pdbx_strand_id
1 'polypeptide(L)'
;MKLLHLVAPAWNGSTRGIHGLSGAMAQEGNQRKRRTLFQFLTEHFYDVEALRQYLVQKQILKVHKENGPLIAIQKQYGPYVTGAYFVLKLGGAVKFQDQEWIRPNGCAHFSPEFVKFHAVPVEAVDVSSCAINYHGLDNLLLLKELRSLSLQRCPHVDDWFLSRLYLLAGSLQELSLAGCPHISERGLACLHHLQNLRKLDISDLPAVSHPRLTQILVEEMLPNCEVLGPDWAKGVELGLEEQPGDLASRVPT
;
A
#
# COMPACT_ATOMS: atom_id res chain seq x y z
N MET A 1 11.52 -18.84 -31.98
CA MET A 1 10.77 -20.10 -32.08
C MET A 1 10.18 -20.43 -30.71
N LYS A 2 8.86 -20.66 -30.69
CA LYS A 2 7.98 -21.18 -29.61
C LYS A 2 7.95 -20.44 -28.27
N LEU A 3 7.01 -19.49 -28.17
CA LEU A 3 6.26 -19.18 -26.95
C LEU A 3 5.58 -20.47 -26.44
N LEU A 4 5.84 -20.87 -25.20
CA LEU A 4 5.01 -21.83 -24.49
C LEU A 4 3.97 -21.06 -23.67
N HIS A 5 2.73 -21.12 -24.13
CA HIS A 5 1.56 -20.65 -23.39
C HIS A 5 1.42 -21.44 -22.08
N LEU A 6 1.54 -20.76 -20.93
CA LEU A 6 1.04 -21.30 -19.66
C LEU A 6 -0.48 -21.24 -19.67
N VAL A 7 -1.11 -22.41 -19.80
CA VAL A 7 -2.54 -22.58 -19.57
C VAL A 7 -2.78 -22.57 -18.05
N ALA A 8 -3.54 -21.59 -17.56
CA ALA A 8 -4.03 -21.61 -16.19
C ALA A 8 -5.15 -22.67 -16.05
N PRO A 9 -5.17 -23.49 -14.98
CA PRO A 9 -6.22 -24.50 -14.83
C PRO A 9 -7.56 -23.84 -14.48
N ALA A 10 -8.55 -24.03 -15.35
CA ALA A 10 -9.94 -23.65 -15.11
C ALA A 10 -10.54 -24.50 -13.98
N TRP A 11 -11.00 -23.85 -12.92
CA TRP A 11 -11.81 -24.47 -11.88
C TRP A 11 -13.28 -24.44 -12.32
N ASN A 12 -13.81 -25.59 -12.77
CA ASN A 12 -15.24 -25.74 -13.01
C ASN A 12 -16.01 -25.87 -11.69
N GLY A 13 -16.68 -24.79 -11.29
CA GLY A 13 -17.73 -24.83 -10.27
C GLY A 13 -18.98 -25.48 -10.86
N SER A 14 -19.38 -26.63 -10.34
CA SER A 14 -20.58 -27.35 -10.78
C SER A 14 -21.85 -26.72 -10.17
N THR A 15 -22.76 -26.29 -11.05
CA THR A 15 -24.16 -25.97 -10.75
C THR A 15 -25.05 -27.21 -10.87
N ARG A 16 -26.07 -27.25 -10.01
CA ARG A 16 -27.10 -28.28 -9.75
C ARG A 16 -27.75 -28.94 -10.98
N GLY A 17 -28.19 -30.19 -10.81
CA GLY A 17 -29.27 -30.83 -11.58
C GLY A 17 -29.75 -32.14 -10.94
N ILE A 18 -31.05 -32.23 -10.62
CA ILE A 18 -31.75 -33.42 -10.12
C ILE A 18 -32.32 -34.18 -11.32
N HIS A 19 -32.20 -35.52 -11.37
CA HIS A 19 -33.23 -36.50 -11.80
C HIS A 19 -32.65 -37.93 -11.89
N GLY A 20 -33.44 -38.94 -11.48
CA GLY A 20 -33.45 -40.27 -12.11
C GLY A 20 -32.91 -41.44 -11.30
N LEU A 21 -33.73 -42.47 -11.11
CA LEU A 21 -33.55 -43.67 -10.30
C LEU A 21 -32.78 -44.82 -10.99
N SER A 22 -32.18 -45.66 -10.13
CA SER A 22 -31.97 -47.11 -10.24
C SER A 22 -30.73 -47.67 -10.95
N GLY A 23 -30.01 -48.55 -10.25
CA GLY A 23 -29.18 -49.60 -10.88
C GLY A 23 -27.79 -49.84 -10.28
N ALA A 24 -27.73 -50.79 -9.35
CA ALA A 24 -26.60 -51.68 -9.03
C ALA A 24 -25.24 -51.11 -8.56
N MET A 25 -24.82 -51.66 -7.42
CA MET A 25 -23.60 -51.43 -6.68
C MET A 25 -22.33 -51.68 -7.51
N ALA A 26 -21.50 -50.65 -7.63
CA ALA A 26 -20.05 -50.80 -7.63
C ALA A 26 -19.51 -49.84 -6.56
N GLN A 27 -19.02 -50.40 -5.45
CA GLN A 27 -18.23 -49.65 -4.48
C GLN A 27 -16.90 -49.30 -5.13
N GLU A 28 -16.87 -48.22 -5.90
CA GLU A 28 -15.63 -47.56 -6.25
C GLU A 28 -15.36 -46.55 -5.13
N GLY A 29 -14.51 -46.97 -4.18
CA GLY A 29 -14.06 -46.13 -3.10
C GLY A 29 -13.51 -44.82 -3.67
N ASN A 30 -14.27 -43.74 -3.49
CA ASN A 30 -13.87 -42.38 -3.81
C ASN A 30 -12.79 -41.92 -2.82
N GLN A 31 -11.62 -42.58 -2.86
CA GLN A 31 -10.40 -42.06 -2.28
C GLN A 31 -9.88 -41.00 -3.23
N ARG A 32 -10.38 -39.77 -3.09
CA ARG A 32 -9.58 -38.58 -3.40
C ARG A 32 -8.34 -38.64 -2.50
N LYS A 33 -7.31 -39.38 -2.91
CA LYS A 33 -6.00 -39.40 -2.27
C LYS A 33 -5.55 -37.95 -2.17
N ARG A 34 -5.50 -37.42 -0.95
CA ARG A 34 -4.84 -36.15 -0.67
C ARG A 34 -3.40 -36.31 -1.16
N ARG A 35 -3.09 -35.71 -2.32
CA ARG A 35 -1.71 -35.65 -2.81
C ARG A 35 -0.86 -34.99 -1.73
N THR A 36 0.25 -35.61 -1.37
CA THR A 36 1.15 -35.02 -0.37
C THR A 36 1.79 -33.76 -0.96
N LEU A 37 2.19 -32.81 -0.11
CA LEU A 37 2.95 -31.64 -0.57
C LEU A 37 4.16 -32.07 -1.40
N PHE A 38 4.83 -33.15 -0.99
CA PHE A 38 5.97 -33.71 -1.71
C PHE A 38 5.58 -34.20 -3.11
N GLN A 39 4.48 -34.96 -3.26
CA GLN A 39 3.99 -35.39 -4.58
C GLN A 39 3.63 -34.20 -5.48
N PHE A 40 2.97 -33.19 -4.93
CA PHE A 40 2.68 -31.95 -5.67
C PHE A 40 3.97 -31.28 -6.14
N LEU A 41 4.96 -31.14 -5.25
CA LEU A 41 6.23 -30.49 -5.57
C LEU A 41 6.99 -31.25 -6.67
N THR A 42 7.09 -32.59 -6.57
CA THR A 42 7.79 -33.42 -7.56
C THR A 42 7.05 -33.51 -8.90
N GLU A 43 5.73 -33.38 -8.92
CA GLU A 43 4.91 -33.42 -10.15
C GLU A 43 4.93 -32.08 -10.91
N HIS A 44 5.13 -30.95 -10.22
CA HIS A 44 4.94 -29.60 -10.79
C HIS A 44 6.24 -28.80 -10.97
N PHE A 45 7.32 -29.17 -10.28
CA PHE A 45 8.59 -28.44 -10.32
C PHE A 45 9.75 -29.39 -10.59
N TYR A 46 10.52 -29.09 -11.64
CA TYR A 46 11.70 -29.85 -12.04
C TYR A 46 12.97 -29.38 -11.31
N ASP A 47 12.98 -28.15 -10.80
CA ASP A 47 14.05 -27.59 -9.98
C ASP A 47 13.53 -26.54 -8.96
N VAL A 48 14.43 -26.05 -8.10
CA VAL A 48 14.12 -25.07 -7.06
C VAL A 48 13.83 -23.68 -7.65
N GLU A 49 14.43 -23.33 -8.78
CA GLU A 49 14.22 -22.03 -9.42
C GLU A 49 12.80 -21.94 -10.00
N ALA A 50 12.30 -23.01 -10.63
CA ALA A 50 10.93 -23.12 -11.11
C ALA A 50 9.92 -23.04 -9.96
N LEU A 51 10.19 -23.68 -8.82
CA LEU A 51 9.37 -23.55 -7.61
C LEU A 51 9.38 -22.11 -7.09
N ARG A 52 10.56 -21.48 -7.02
CA ARG A 52 10.70 -20.08 -6.59
C ARG A 52 9.92 -19.13 -7.50
N GLN A 53 10.09 -19.25 -8.82
CA GLN A 53 9.37 -18.45 -9.81
C GLN A 53 7.85 -18.64 -9.69
N TYR A 54 7.39 -19.89 -9.51
CA TYR A 54 5.99 -20.18 -9.28
C TYR A 54 5.45 -19.53 -8.01
N LEU A 55 6.18 -19.61 -6.89
CA LEU A 55 5.79 -18.97 -5.64
C LEU A 55 5.72 -17.45 -5.77
N VAL A 56 6.68 -16.84 -6.47
CA VAL A 56 6.68 -15.40 -6.79
C VAL A 56 5.47 -15.03 -7.65
N GLN A 57 5.19 -15.79 -8.72
CA GLN A 57 4.01 -15.56 -9.57
C GLN A 57 2.71 -15.67 -8.77
N LYS A 58 2.61 -16.68 -7.89
CA LYS A 58 1.45 -16.85 -7.01
C LYS A 58 1.28 -15.66 -6.05
N GLN A 59 2.38 -15.14 -5.52
CA GLN A 59 2.37 -13.94 -4.68
C GLN A 59 1.93 -12.70 -5.47
N ILE A 60 2.44 -12.49 -6.68
CA ILE A 60 2.03 -11.38 -7.58
C ILE A 60 0.53 -11.48 -7.88
N LEU A 61 0.03 -12.67 -8.22
CA LEU A 61 -1.40 -12.90 -8.49
C LEU A 61 -2.27 -12.63 -7.26
N LYS A 62 -1.79 -13.00 -6.07
CA LYS A 62 -2.46 -12.71 -4.80
C LYS A 62 -2.59 -11.20 -4.61
N VAL A 63 -1.49 -10.45 -4.74
CA VAL A 63 -1.47 -8.99 -4.61
C VAL A 63 -2.40 -8.35 -5.65
N HIS A 64 -2.34 -8.77 -6.91
CA HIS A 64 -3.23 -8.24 -7.96
C HIS A 64 -4.71 -8.47 -7.62
N LYS A 65 -5.07 -9.66 -7.13
CA LYS A 65 -6.43 -9.98 -6.71
C LYS A 65 -6.87 -9.15 -5.49
N GLU A 66 -5.97 -8.91 -4.54
CA GLU A 66 -6.27 -8.13 -3.33
C GLU A 66 -6.51 -6.64 -3.64
N ASN A 67 -5.81 -6.12 -4.66
CA ASN A 67 -5.85 -4.74 -5.15
C ASN A 67 -6.93 -4.49 -6.23
N GLY A 68 -7.78 -5.47 -6.54
CA GLY A 68 -8.83 -5.34 -7.55
C GLY A 68 -9.90 -4.30 -7.19
N PRO A 69 -10.66 -3.81 -8.19
CA PRO A 69 -11.71 -2.83 -7.98
C PRO A 69 -12.91 -3.42 -7.21
N LEU A 70 -13.50 -2.62 -6.32
CA LEU A 70 -14.60 -3.04 -5.45
C LEU A 70 -15.98 -2.54 -5.93
N ILE A 71 -16.30 -2.79 -7.20
CA ILE A 71 -17.48 -2.23 -7.88
C ILE A 71 -18.81 -2.52 -7.15
N ALA A 72 -18.99 -3.74 -6.65
CA ALA A 72 -20.22 -4.14 -5.95
C ALA A 72 -20.41 -3.37 -4.63
N ILE A 73 -19.33 -3.21 -3.86
CA ILE A 73 -19.34 -2.48 -2.59
C ILE A 73 -19.58 -0.99 -2.87
N GLN A 74 -18.94 -0.43 -3.90
CA GLN A 74 -19.11 0.97 -4.29
C GLN A 74 -20.54 1.29 -4.68
N LYS A 75 -21.20 0.42 -5.44
CA LYS A 75 -22.61 0.59 -5.81
C LYS A 75 -23.54 0.56 -4.60
N GLN A 76 -23.21 -0.25 -3.59
CA GLN A 76 -24.08 -0.45 -2.44
C GLN A 76 -23.87 0.59 -1.33
N TYR A 77 -22.63 0.99 -1.06
CA TYR A 77 -22.27 1.79 0.11
C TYR A 77 -21.55 3.11 -0.22
N GLY A 78 -21.30 3.39 -1.50
CA GLY A 78 -20.64 4.62 -1.94
C GLY A 78 -19.11 4.57 -1.86
N PRO A 79 -18.44 5.66 -2.29
CA PRO A 79 -16.99 5.73 -2.42
C PRO A 79 -16.25 5.67 -1.09
N TYR A 80 -16.74 6.37 -0.05
CA TYR A 80 -16.04 6.46 1.24
C TYR A 80 -15.96 5.14 1.96
N VAL A 81 -17.09 4.42 2.08
CA VAL A 81 -17.13 3.09 2.68
C VAL A 81 -16.32 2.08 1.87
N THR A 82 -16.31 2.22 0.54
CA THR A 82 -15.53 1.34 -0.33
C THR A 82 -14.03 1.53 -0.16
N GLY A 83 -13.56 2.77 -0.16
CA GLY A 83 -12.16 3.10 0.11
C GLY A 83 -11.73 2.67 1.51
N ALA A 84 -12.56 2.94 2.52
CA ALA A 84 -12.31 2.50 3.89
C ALA A 84 -12.23 0.97 4.01
N TYR A 85 -13.18 0.24 3.43
CA TYR A 85 -13.16 -1.22 3.41
C TYR A 85 -11.89 -1.75 2.73
N PHE A 86 -11.48 -1.15 1.60
CA PHE A 86 -10.25 -1.53 0.90
C PHE A 86 -9.02 -1.37 1.79
N VAL A 87 -8.87 -0.20 2.41
CA VAL A 87 -7.76 0.12 3.32
C VAL A 87 -7.70 -0.87 4.48
N LEU A 88 -8.84 -1.11 5.15
CA LEU A 88 -8.91 -2.02 6.29
C LEU A 88 -8.62 -3.48 5.89
N LYS A 89 -9.11 -3.91 4.71
CA LYS A 89 -8.82 -5.24 4.14
C LYS A 89 -7.34 -5.43 3.86
N LEU A 90 -6.61 -4.39 3.47
CA LEU A 90 -5.16 -4.42 3.27
C LEU A 90 -4.36 -4.43 4.58
N GLY A 91 -5.02 -4.26 5.72
CA GLY A 91 -4.36 -4.14 7.03
C GLY A 91 -4.03 -2.70 7.42
N GLY A 92 -4.46 -1.70 6.64
CA GLY A 92 -4.23 -0.29 6.90
C GLY A 92 -5.24 0.31 7.89
N ALA A 93 -5.07 1.59 8.19
CA ALA A 93 -5.95 2.40 9.01
C ALA A 93 -6.61 3.50 8.18
N VAL A 94 -7.84 3.87 8.55
CA VAL A 94 -8.59 4.93 7.90
C VAL A 94 -9.21 5.86 8.93
N LYS A 95 -9.25 7.15 8.62
CA LYS A 95 -9.90 8.17 9.44
C LYS A 95 -10.94 8.92 8.61
N PHE A 96 -12.18 8.85 9.07
CA PHE A 96 -13.26 9.67 8.54
C PHE A 96 -13.22 11.06 9.17
N GLN A 97 -13.76 12.06 8.48
CA GLN A 97 -13.81 13.42 9.00
C GLN A 97 -14.50 13.47 10.37
N ASP A 98 -13.87 14.14 11.33
CA ASP A 98 -14.35 14.28 12.71
C ASP A 98 -14.57 12.94 13.44
N GLN A 99 -13.95 11.85 12.98
CA GLN A 99 -13.99 10.53 13.62
C GLN A 99 -12.59 10.08 14.08
N GLU A 100 -12.55 9.10 14.98
CA GLU A 100 -11.31 8.43 15.36
C GLU A 100 -10.78 7.52 14.24
N TRP A 101 -9.48 7.19 14.33
CA TRP A 101 -8.85 6.22 13.44
C TRP A 101 -9.46 4.83 13.62
N ILE A 102 -9.86 4.23 12.51
CA ILE A 102 -10.36 2.86 12.45
C ILE A 102 -9.23 1.97 11.96
N ARG A 103 -8.95 0.90 12.72
CA ARG A 103 -7.91 -0.08 12.42
C ARG A 103 -8.50 -1.49 12.46
N PRO A 104 -7.95 -2.43 11.67
CA PRO A 104 -8.25 -3.83 11.86
C PRO A 104 -7.70 -4.29 13.21
N ASN A 105 -8.55 -4.93 13.99
CA ASN A 105 -8.08 -5.81 15.04
C ASN A 105 -7.40 -7.01 14.35
N GLY A 106 -6.42 -7.64 15.00
CA GLY A 106 -5.60 -8.72 14.41
C GLY A 106 -6.41 -9.74 13.58
N CYS A 107 -5.76 -10.36 12.60
CA CYS A 107 -6.40 -11.23 11.58
C CYS A 107 -7.40 -10.50 10.64
N ALA A 108 -7.21 -9.20 10.38
CA ALA A 108 -8.05 -8.40 9.47
C ALA A 108 -9.55 -8.34 9.85
N HIS A 109 -9.86 -8.49 11.13
CA HIS A 109 -11.21 -8.31 11.65
C HIS A 109 -11.41 -6.85 12.05
N PHE A 110 -12.31 -6.14 11.38
CA PHE A 110 -12.70 -4.77 11.73
C PHE A 110 -14.22 -4.70 11.90
N SER A 111 -14.68 -3.84 12.83
CA SER A 111 -16.11 -3.65 13.07
C SER A 111 -16.77 -3.09 11.81
N PRO A 112 -17.92 -3.61 11.36
CA PRO A 112 -18.66 -3.07 10.21
C PRO A 112 -19.32 -1.72 10.50
N GLU A 113 -19.13 -1.16 11.70
CA GLU A 113 -19.73 0.12 12.09
C GLU A 113 -19.37 1.28 11.17
N PHE A 114 -18.22 1.26 10.50
CA PHE A 114 -17.82 2.33 9.58
C PHE A 114 -18.77 2.47 8.38
N VAL A 115 -19.61 1.45 8.10
CA VAL A 115 -20.65 1.53 7.06
C VAL A 115 -21.65 2.67 7.35
N LYS A 116 -21.85 3.05 8.62
CA LYS A 116 -22.71 4.19 8.98
C LYS A 116 -22.18 5.52 8.42
N PHE A 117 -20.88 5.60 8.14
CA PHE A 117 -20.18 6.77 7.61
C PHE A 117 -20.24 6.90 6.08
N HIS A 118 -21.23 6.28 5.41
CA HIS A 118 -21.43 6.36 3.95
C HIS A 118 -21.50 7.77 3.36
N ALA A 119 -21.88 8.78 4.14
CA ALA A 119 -21.92 10.19 3.74
C ALA A 119 -20.79 11.05 4.35
N VAL A 120 -19.91 10.47 5.15
CA VAL A 120 -18.78 11.18 5.79
C VAL A 120 -17.53 10.93 4.94
N PRO A 121 -16.83 11.98 4.48
CA PRO A 121 -15.61 11.81 3.72
C PRO A 121 -14.49 11.16 4.53
N VAL A 122 -13.60 10.45 3.83
CA VAL A 122 -12.34 9.97 4.42
C VAL A 122 -11.30 11.07 4.31
N GLU A 123 -10.74 11.49 5.44
CA GLU A 123 -9.74 12.57 5.48
C GLU A 123 -8.29 12.05 5.52
N ALA A 124 -8.06 10.87 6.09
CA ALA A 124 -6.72 10.31 6.21
C ALA A 124 -6.70 8.79 6.04
N VAL A 125 -5.64 8.31 5.39
CA VAL A 125 -5.38 6.89 5.14
C VAL A 125 -3.95 6.58 5.51
N ASP A 126 -3.76 5.50 6.25
CA ASP A 126 -2.46 4.92 6.53
C ASP A 126 -2.46 3.47 6.02
N VAL A 127 -1.72 3.23 4.95
CA VAL A 127 -1.50 1.89 4.39
C VAL A 127 -0.03 1.50 4.48
N SER A 128 0.67 2.00 5.50
CA SER A 128 2.08 1.70 5.71
C SER A 128 2.31 0.20 5.82
N SER A 129 3.33 -0.29 5.10
CA SER A 129 3.70 -1.72 5.02
C SER A 129 2.62 -2.63 4.39
N CYS A 130 1.57 -2.06 3.78
CA CYS A 130 0.57 -2.82 3.04
C CYS A 130 1.06 -3.14 1.62
N ALA A 131 0.58 -4.27 1.07
CA ALA A 131 0.85 -4.68 -0.30
C ALA A 131 -0.06 -3.94 -1.32
N ILE A 132 -0.08 -2.61 -1.28
CA ILE A 132 -0.83 -1.79 -2.25
C ILE A 132 -0.01 -1.54 -3.52
N ASN A 133 -0.64 -1.64 -4.69
CA ASN A 133 -0.01 -1.39 -5.99
C ASN A 133 -0.81 -0.38 -6.83
N TYR A 134 -0.33 -0.12 -8.05
CA TYR A 134 -0.95 0.80 -9.02
C TYR A 134 -2.45 0.55 -9.26
N HIS A 135 -2.91 -0.71 -9.26
CA HIS A 135 -4.34 -1.03 -9.41
C HIS A 135 -5.11 -0.74 -8.11
N GLY A 136 -4.51 -1.00 -6.96
CA GLY A 136 -5.11 -0.72 -5.65
C GLY A 136 -5.37 0.75 -5.43
N LEU A 137 -4.52 1.62 -5.98
CA LEU A 137 -4.68 3.06 -5.96
C LEU A 137 -6.06 3.50 -6.48
N ASP A 138 -6.66 2.79 -7.45
CA ASP A 138 -8.01 3.11 -7.96
C ASP A 138 -9.06 3.20 -6.85
N ASN A 139 -8.95 2.36 -5.82
CA ASN A 139 -9.86 2.37 -4.68
C ASN A 139 -9.62 3.57 -3.75
N LEU A 140 -8.38 4.08 -3.65
CA LEU A 140 -8.07 5.30 -2.88
C LEU A 140 -8.43 6.57 -3.64
N LEU A 141 -8.35 6.56 -4.97
CA LEU A 141 -8.71 7.69 -5.82
C LEU A 141 -10.20 8.03 -5.78
N LEU A 142 -11.03 7.18 -5.18
CA LEU A 142 -12.43 7.46 -4.86
C LEU A 142 -12.59 8.52 -3.75
N LEU A 143 -11.57 8.69 -2.91
CA LEU A 143 -11.58 9.55 -1.72
C LEU A 143 -11.12 10.96 -2.11
N LYS A 144 -12.03 11.77 -2.66
CA LYS A 144 -11.68 13.07 -3.25
C LYS A 144 -11.27 14.11 -2.22
N GLU A 145 -11.62 13.92 -0.97
CA GLU A 145 -11.35 14.79 0.18
C GLU A 145 -10.15 14.32 1.00
N LEU A 146 -9.41 13.31 0.51
CA LEU A 146 -8.26 12.75 1.22
C LEU A 146 -7.16 13.80 1.40
N ARG A 147 -6.83 14.11 2.66
CA ARG A 147 -5.81 15.10 3.03
C ARG A 147 -4.48 14.46 3.40
N SER A 148 -4.49 13.29 4.02
CA SER A 148 -3.27 12.60 4.45
C SER A 148 -3.21 11.18 3.91
N LEU A 149 -2.08 10.82 3.30
CA LEU A 149 -1.80 9.48 2.79
C LEU A 149 -0.42 9.00 3.23
N SER A 150 -0.38 7.98 4.09
CA SER A 150 0.87 7.29 4.44
C SER A 150 1.03 6.00 3.64
N LEU A 151 2.13 5.90 2.89
CA LEU A 151 2.53 4.75 2.08
C LEU A 151 3.87 4.17 2.56
N GLN A 152 4.25 4.41 3.82
CA GLN A 152 5.58 4.06 4.30
C GLN A 152 5.87 2.56 4.13
N ARG A 153 7.06 2.22 3.63
CA ARG A 153 7.54 0.83 3.47
C ARG A 153 6.59 -0.05 2.65
N CYS A 154 5.83 0.51 1.71
CA CYS A 154 4.96 -0.26 0.82
C CYS A 154 5.79 -0.93 -0.30
N PRO A 155 5.83 -2.29 -0.37
CA PRO A 155 6.76 -3.01 -1.26
C PRO A 155 6.37 -2.99 -2.74
N HIS A 156 5.19 -2.46 -3.09
CA HIS A 156 4.67 -2.45 -4.46
C HIS A 156 4.28 -1.05 -4.96
N VAL A 157 4.65 0.00 -4.21
CA VAL A 157 4.51 1.39 -4.63
C VAL A 157 5.75 1.77 -5.44
N ASP A 158 5.53 2.23 -6.67
CA ASP A 158 6.55 2.56 -7.66
C ASP A 158 6.27 3.90 -8.36
N ASP A 159 7.11 4.27 -9.33
CA ASP A 159 6.94 5.52 -10.09
C ASP A 159 5.59 5.59 -10.83
N TRP A 160 5.07 4.47 -11.32
CA TRP A 160 3.76 4.40 -11.98
C TRP A 160 2.64 4.73 -11.00
N PHE A 161 2.72 4.21 -9.78
CA PHE A 161 1.79 4.56 -8.70
C PHE A 161 1.78 6.09 -8.47
N LEU A 162 2.96 6.71 -8.33
CA LEU A 162 3.07 8.15 -8.08
C LEU A 162 2.54 9.00 -9.25
N SER A 163 2.72 8.54 -10.48
CA SER A 163 2.28 9.24 -11.70
C SER A 163 0.76 9.52 -11.73
N ARG A 164 -0.03 8.86 -10.88
CA ARG A 164 -1.48 9.01 -10.79
C ARG A 164 -1.99 9.79 -9.60
N LEU A 165 -1.11 10.16 -8.66
CA LEU A 165 -1.51 10.92 -7.48
C LEU A 165 -2.03 12.32 -7.83
N TYR A 166 -1.74 12.86 -9.02
CA TYR A 166 -2.31 14.12 -9.50
C TYR A 166 -3.86 14.16 -9.45
N LEU A 167 -4.53 13.00 -9.47
CA LEU A 167 -5.98 12.90 -9.32
C LEU A 167 -6.48 13.27 -7.91
N LEU A 168 -5.59 13.42 -6.95
CA LEU A 168 -5.81 13.92 -5.59
C LEU A 168 -5.15 15.31 -5.37
N ALA A 169 -4.65 15.97 -6.42
CA ALA A 169 -3.98 17.27 -6.31
C ALA A 169 -4.83 18.35 -5.65
N GLY A 170 -6.17 18.26 -5.76
CA GLY A 170 -7.11 19.21 -5.17
C GLY A 170 -7.28 19.10 -3.65
N SER A 171 -6.83 18.01 -3.01
CA SER A 171 -7.14 17.71 -1.61
C SER A 171 -5.95 17.26 -0.77
N LEU A 172 -4.98 16.56 -1.37
CA LEU A 172 -3.87 15.96 -0.65
C LEU A 172 -2.93 17.03 -0.09
N GLN A 173 -2.64 16.94 1.21
CA GLN A 173 -1.83 17.88 2.00
C GLN A 173 -0.62 17.20 2.65
N GLU A 174 -0.74 15.93 3.04
CA GLU A 174 0.34 15.18 3.67
C GLU A 174 0.54 13.84 2.94
N LEU A 175 1.78 13.57 2.53
CA LEU A 175 2.17 12.35 1.85
C LEU A 175 3.46 11.80 2.45
N SER A 176 3.43 10.54 2.89
CA SER A 176 4.65 9.85 3.33
C SER A 176 4.97 8.70 2.40
N LEU A 177 6.15 8.73 1.79
CA LEU A 177 6.69 7.72 0.89
C LEU A 177 7.86 6.97 1.53
N ALA A 178 8.17 7.24 2.80
CA ALA A 178 9.39 6.81 3.43
C ALA A 178 9.60 5.29 3.38
N GLY A 179 10.81 4.85 3.05
CA GLY A 179 11.13 3.43 3.00
C GLY A 179 10.54 2.65 1.82
N CYS A 180 9.92 3.30 0.84
CA CYS A 180 9.40 2.63 -0.36
C CYS A 180 10.55 2.21 -1.31
N PRO A 181 10.70 0.91 -1.62
CA PRO A 181 11.90 0.40 -2.29
C PRO A 181 11.98 0.66 -3.80
N HIS A 182 10.87 1.05 -4.44
CA HIS A 182 10.76 1.13 -5.90
C HIS A 182 10.45 2.53 -6.43
N ILE A 183 10.54 3.56 -5.57
CA ILE A 183 10.37 4.96 -5.96
C ILE A 183 11.73 5.53 -6.34
N SER A 184 11.85 6.02 -7.57
CA SER A 184 13.04 6.68 -8.09
C SER A 184 12.87 8.21 -8.17
N GLU A 185 13.92 8.91 -8.60
CA GLU A 185 13.84 10.34 -8.90
C GLU A 185 12.77 10.66 -9.94
N ARG A 186 12.50 9.74 -10.88
CA ARG A 186 11.48 9.91 -11.92
C ARG A 186 10.07 9.91 -11.33
N GLY A 187 9.79 9.02 -10.38
CA GLY A 187 8.50 8.99 -9.69
C GLY A 187 8.28 10.23 -8.85
N LEU A 188 9.31 10.70 -8.14
CA LEU A 188 9.24 11.93 -7.36
C LEU A 188 9.01 13.17 -8.25
N ALA A 189 9.59 13.19 -9.45
CA ALA A 189 9.33 14.25 -10.43
C ALA A 189 7.83 14.36 -10.83
N CYS A 190 7.05 13.29 -10.72
CA CYS A 190 5.61 13.34 -11.01
C CYS A 190 4.80 14.13 -9.95
N LEU A 191 5.36 14.36 -8.76
CA LEU A 191 4.67 15.02 -7.65
C LEU A 191 4.46 16.52 -7.84
N HIS A 192 5.06 17.16 -8.86
CA HIS A 192 4.86 18.59 -9.15
C HIS A 192 3.39 19.00 -9.37
N HIS A 193 2.48 18.06 -9.61
CA HIS A 193 1.05 18.37 -9.70
C HIS A 193 0.40 18.63 -8.33
N LEU A 194 1.00 18.18 -7.23
CA LEU A 194 0.44 18.22 -5.88
C LEU A 194 0.71 19.56 -5.19
N GLN A 195 0.27 20.66 -5.80
CA GLN A 195 0.57 22.02 -5.32
C GLN A 195 -0.07 22.38 -3.96
N ASN A 196 -1.02 21.57 -3.48
CA ASN A 196 -1.62 21.70 -2.14
C ASN A 196 -0.87 20.93 -1.05
N LEU A 197 0.18 20.18 -1.41
CA LEU A 197 0.96 19.40 -0.48
C LEU A 197 1.73 20.33 0.47
N ARG A 198 1.62 20.06 1.76
CA ARG A 198 2.24 20.80 2.86
C ARG A 198 3.35 20.01 3.54
N LYS A 199 3.26 18.68 3.53
CA LYS A 199 4.27 17.78 4.07
C LYS A 199 4.50 16.61 3.14
N LEU A 200 5.76 16.35 2.83
CA LEU A 200 6.21 15.24 2.02
C LEU A 200 7.39 14.55 2.68
N ASP A 201 7.25 13.27 3.00
CA ASP A 201 8.34 12.47 3.54
C ASP A 201 8.90 11.52 2.48
N ILE A 202 10.17 11.75 2.09
CA ILE A 202 10.92 10.98 1.09
C ILE A 202 12.17 10.34 1.70
N SER A 203 12.14 10.08 3.01
CA SER A 203 13.24 9.44 3.73
C SER A 203 13.43 7.98 3.29
N ASP A 204 14.66 7.49 3.36
CA ASP A 204 14.99 6.07 3.14
C ASP A 204 14.47 5.48 1.82
N LEU A 205 14.63 6.20 0.70
CA LEU A 205 14.27 5.70 -0.64
C LEU A 205 15.50 5.04 -1.32
N PRO A 206 15.67 3.71 -1.28
CA PRO A 206 16.90 3.05 -1.74
C PRO A 206 17.10 3.08 -3.27
N ALA A 207 16.05 3.37 -4.04
CA ALA A 207 16.13 3.51 -5.49
C ALA A 207 16.51 4.94 -5.94
N VAL A 208 16.62 5.89 -5.02
CA VAL A 208 17.09 7.26 -5.29
C VAL A 208 18.61 7.30 -5.15
N SER A 209 19.30 7.58 -6.24
CA SER A 209 20.77 7.58 -6.29
C SER A 209 21.39 8.84 -5.68
N HIS A 210 20.70 9.98 -5.76
CA HIS A 210 21.19 11.27 -5.26
C HIS A 210 20.19 11.96 -4.32
N PRO A 211 19.94 11.42 -3.11
CA PRO A 211 18.85 11.87 -2.25
C PRO A 211 18.85 13.37 -1.93
N ARG A 212 20.02 13.99 -1.73
CA ARG A 212 20.13 15.43 -1.45
C ARG A 212 19.79 16.32 -2.65
N LEU A 213 20.24 15.95 -3.85
CA LEU A 213 19.88 16.69 -5.07
C LEU A 213 18.39 16.53 -5.37
N THR A 214 17.86 15.32 -5.19
CA THR A 214 16.43 15.03 -5.34
C THR A 214 15.59 15.83 -4.36
N GLN A 215 16.01 15.96 -3.10
CA GLN A 215 15.33 16.79 -2.11
C GLN A 215 15.22 18.25 -2.59
N ILE A 216 16.34 18.86 -3.01
CA ILE A 216 16.35 20.25 -3.53
C ILE A 216 15.39 20.40 -4.72
N LEU A 217 15.42 19.46 -5.67
CA LEU A 217 14.53 19.50 -6.83
C LEU A 217 13.05 19.42 -6.43
N VAL A 218 12.72 18.57 -5.45
CA VAL A 218 11.35 18.42 -4.95
C VAL A 218 10.90 19.68 -4.21
N GLU A 219 11.76 20.29 -3.40
CA GLU A 219 11.48 21.56 -2.72
C GLU A 219 11.21 22.70 -3.72
N GLU A 220 11.99 22.78 -4.81
CA GLU A 220 11.76 23.74 -5.89
C GLU A 220 10.43 23.50 -6.64
N MET A 221 10.06 22.24 -6.85
CA MET A 221 8.79 21.87 -7.50
C MET A 221 7.56 22.11 -6.62
N LEU A 222 7.74 22.08 -5.30
CA LEU A 222 6.69 22.17 -4.28
C LEU A 222 7.06 23.23 -3.23
N PRO A 223 7.09 24.53 -3.61
CA PRO A 223 7.67 25.59 -2.78
C PRO A 223 6.93 25.85 -1.45
N ASN A 224 5.69 25.37 -1.32
CA ASN A 224 4.88 25.49 -0.10
C ASN A 224 4.85 24.19 0.73
N CYS A 225 5.69 23.21 0.40
CA CYS A 225 5.72 21.89 1.02
C CYS A 225 6.98 21.72 1.87
N GLU A 226 6.81 21.30 3.11
CA GLU A 226 7.89 20.82 3.97
C GLU A 226 8.32 19.42 3.51
N VAL A 227 9.56 19.30 3.03
CA VAL A 227 10.11 18.03 2.54
C VAL A 227 11.03 17.42 3.60
N LEU A 228 10.66 16.26 4.14
CA LEU A 228 11.48 15.47 5.05
C LEU A 228 12.38 14.54 4.22
N GLY A 229 13.70 14.76 4.34
CA GLY A 229 14.73 14.02 3.62
C GLY A 229 15.50 13.00 4.49
N PRO A 230 16.48 12.29 3.92
CA PRO A 230 17.18 11.15 4.52
C PRO A 230 18.02 11.46 5.77
N ASP A 231 18.14 12.72 6.18
CA ASP A 231 19.05 13.15 7.25
C ASP A 231 18.30 13.84 8.40
N TRP A 232 17.28 13.18 8.94
CA TRP A 232 16.74 13.55 10.25
C TRP A 232 17.65 13.11 11.42
N ALA A 233 18.84 12.57 11.14
CA ALA A 233 19.84 12.17 12.14
C ALA A 233 20.90 13.25 12.47
N LYS A 234 20.66 14.52 12.14
CA LYS A 234 21.37 15.65 12.77
C LYS A 234 20.40 16.80 12.98
N GLY A 235 19.71 16.73 14.12
CA GLY A 235 19.07 17.89 14.69
C GLY A 235 20.04 19.07 14.70
N VAL A 236 19.49 20.24 14.38
CA VAL A 236 19.89 21.56 14.84
C VAL A 236 20.86 21.51 16.04
N GLU A 237 22.16 21.41 15.76
CA GLU A 237 23.27 21.72 16.68
C GLU A 237 24.03 22.91 16.08
N LEU A 238 23.30 23.97 15.79
CA LEU A 238 23.83 25.32 15.62
C LEU A 238 22.90 26.26 16.38
N GLY A 239 22.93 26.12 17.70
CA GLY A 239 22.17 26.91 18.64
C GLY A 239 22.90 27.00 19.97
N LEU A 240 23.79 28.00 20.06
CA LEU A 240 24.18 28.69 21.30
C LEU A 240 24.99 27.89 22.34
N GLU A 241 26.31 27.84 22.16
CA GLU A 241 27.20 27.93 23.32
C GLU A 241 27.15 29.37 23.84
N GLU A 242 26.13 29.70 24.64
CA GLU A 242 26.21 30.81 25.57
C GLU A 242 27.15 30.40 26.72
N GLN A 243 28.32 31.03 26.73
CA GLN A 243 29.27 31.03 27.85
C GLN A 243 28.58 31.49 29.15
N PRO A 244 28.54 30.69 30.22
CA PRO A 244 28.21 31.20 31.54
C PRO A 244 29.43 31.92 32.12
N GLY A 245 29.25 33.21 32.42
CA GLY A 245 30.30 34.14 32.80
C GLY A 245 31.04 33.82 34.09
N ASP A 246 32.35 34.03 34.05
CA ASP A 246 33.19 34.19 35.23
C ASP A 246 33.03 35.61 35.81
N LEU A 247 32.10 35.72 36.76
CA LEU A 247 32.06 36.76 37.77
C LEU A 247 33.08 36.44 38.87
N ALA A 248 34.35 36.81 38.69
CA ALA A 248 35.29 36.96 39.81
C ALA A 248 36.56 37.72 39.40
N SER A 249 36.66 39.01 39.76
CA SER A 249 37.87 39.63 40.34
C SER A 249 37.83 41.16 40.26
N ARG A 250 37.02 41.80 41.10
CA ARG A 250 37.32 43.16 41.59
C ARG A 250 36.80 43.32 43.01
N VAL A 251 37.71 43.25 43.98
CA VAL A 251 37.55 43.99 45.24
C VAL A 251 38.82 44.81 45.43
N PRO A 252 38.69 46.14 45.57
CA PRO A 252 39.78 47.01 45.99
C PRO A 252 39.77 47.17 47.51
N THR A 253 40.91 46.94 48.16
CA THR A 253 41.43 47.73 49.31
C THR A 253 42.84 47.25 49.63
#